data_AF-A0A836U712-F1
#
_entry.id   AF-A0A836U712-F1
#
_cell.length_a   1.000
_cell.length_b   1.000
_cell.length_c   1.000
_cell.angle_alpha   90.00
_cell.angle_beta   90.00
_cell.angle_gamma   90.00
#
_symmetry.space_group_name_H-M   'P 1'
#
loop_
_entity.id
_entity.type
_entity.pdbx_description
1 polymer ?
#
loop_
_entity_poly.entity_id
_entity_poly.type
_entity_poly.pdbx_seq_one_letter_code
_entity_poly.pdbx_strand_id
1 'polypeptide(L)'
;MREPQTPRIAVECGVMTVDRGGGAPPWSAAAAAPPEAMTGPIIGLHWPNILHPDPERNDEVVDAWVTHLQRVGSLHDRWLAPDTPRAWSQLAHAECTLVTDTAKGLAFDFGALDELATAAPLDHFVVKTMDRQRPRFAAGVQVLAESWDDTAGCWVTQLQRRHALTASAKPGR
;
A
#
# COMPACT_ATOMS: atom_id res chain seq x y z
N MET A 1 20.11 -18.98 -2.61
CA MET A 1 19.14 -17.88 -2.36
C MET A 1 17.80 -18.52 -2.05
N ARG A 2 17.03 -17.96 -1.11
CA ARG A 2 15.61 -18.33 -0.98
C ARG A 2 14.86 -17.66 -2.13
N GLU A 3 13.83 -18.33 -2.64
CA GLU A 3 12.93 -17.69 -3.60
C GLU A 3 12.13 -16.58 -2.91
N PRO A 4 11.74 -15.51 -3.65
CA PRO A 4 10.81 -14.51 -3.16
C PRO A 4 9.49 -15.15 -2.69
N GLN A 5 8.88 -14.60 -1.64
CA GLN A 5 7.59 -15.09 -1.13
C GLN A 5 6.43 -14.73 -2.07
N THR A 6 6.56 -13.62 -2.80
CA THR A 6 5.65 -13.23 -3.88
C THR A 6 6.46 -12.64 -5.04
N PRO A 7 5.86 -12.41 -6.23
CA PRO A 7 6.56 -11.75 -7.33
C PRO A 7 7.18 -10.39 -6.96
N ARG A 8 6.65 -9.71 -5.94
CA ARG A 8 7.11 -8.36 -5.51
C ARG A 8 7.75 -8.33 -4.14
N ILE A 9 7.68 -9.39 -3.34
CA ILE A 9 8.13 -9.41 -1.95
C ILE A 9 9.17 -10.51 -1.73
N ALA A 10 10.32 -10.11 -1.18
CA ALA A 10 11.32 -11.03 -0.63
C ALA A 10 11.70 -10.61 0.80
N VAL A 11 11.73 -11.56 1.73
CA VAL A 11 12.08 -11.33 3.14
C VAL A 11 13.42 -11.99 3.46
N GLU A 12 14.40 -11.17 3.83
CA GLU A 12 15.73 -11.61 4.21
C GLU A 12 16.08 -11.07 5.60
N CYS A 13 16.44 -11.98 6.52
CA CYS A 13 16.77 -11.61 7.92
C CYS A 13 15.68 -10.76 8.61
N GLY A 14 14.41 -11.00 8.29
CA GLY A 14 13.27 -10.23 8.82
C GLY A 14 13.02 -8.89 8.13
N VAL A 15 13.84 -8.52 7.15
CA VAL A 15 13.69 -7.29 6.36
C VAL A 15 12.97 -7.60 5.07
N MET A 16 11.85 -6.91 4.85
CA MET A 16 11.10 -6.99 3.60
C MET A 16 11.77 -6.10 2.55
N THR A 17 12.11 -6.71 1.42
CA THR A 17 12.55 -6.04 0.20
C THR A 17 11.44 -6.13 -0.84
N VAL A 18 11.33 -5.08 -1.66
CA VAL A 18 10.22 -4.90 -2.59
C VAL A 18 10.75 -4.66 -3.98
N ASP A 19 10.22 -5.38 -4.97
CA ASP A 19 10.36 -5.00 -6.37
C ASP A 19 9.56 -3.72 -6.63
N ARG A 20 10.29 -2.65 -6.99
CA ARG A 20 9.70 -1.34 -7.28
C ARG A 20 8.83 -1.39 -8.54
N GLY A 21 9.06 -2.35 -9.42
CA GLY A 21 8.51 -2.37 -10.77
C GLY A 21 9.28 -1.43 -11.71
N GLY A 22 8.71 -1.20 -12.89
CA GLY A 22 9.29 -0.36 -13.94
C GLY A 22 8.71 1.05 -13.99
N GLY A 23 9.30 1.88 -14.85
CA GLY A 23 8.74 3.20 -15.20
C GLY A 23 9.29 4.39 -14.41
N ALA A 24 10.22 4.17 -13.47
CA ALA A 24 10.93 5.25 -12.83
C ALA A 24 11.84 5.99 -13.85
N PRO A 25 11.91 7.33 -13.80
CA PRO A 25 12.86 8.08 -14.61
C PRO A 25 14.30 7.71 -14.24
N PRO A 26 15.28 7.89 -15.15
CA PRO A 26 16.68 7.69 -14.83
C PRO A 26 17.10 8.54 -13.63
N TRP A 27 17.91 7.98 -12.73
CA TRP A 27 18.36 8.68 -11.53
C TRP A 27 19.11 9.99 -11.82
N SER A 28 19.74 10.07 -13.00
CA SER A 28 20.52 11.23 -13.47
C SER A 28 19.70 12.23 -14.29
N ALA A 29 18.42 11.97 -14.55
CA ALA A 29 17.59 12.88 -15.34
C ALA A 29 17.14 14.07 -14.49
N ALA A 30 17.48 15.28 -14.91
CA ALA A 30 16.96 16.52 -14.33
C ALA A 30 15.55 16.80 -14.85
N ALA A 31 14.68 17.42 -14.02
CA ALA A 31 13.32 17.82 -14.40
C ALA A 31 12.53 16.70 -15.10
N ALA A 32 12.60 15.49 -14.58
CA ALA A 32 12.00 14.34 -15.22
C ALA A 32 10.47 14.44 -15.15
N ALA A 33 9.81 14.26 -16.31
CA ALA A 33 8.36 14.17 -16.35
C ALA A 33 7.87 12.88 -15.68
N PRO A 34 6.68 12.89 -15.06
CA PRO A 34 6.04 11.67 -14.61
C PRO A 34 5.83 10.68 -15.77
N PRO A 35 5.97 9.36 -15.54
CA PRO A 35 5.70 8.38 -16.59
C PRO A 35 4.23 8.42 -17.00
N GLU A 36 3.92 7.91 -18.19
CA GLU A 36 2.54 7.80 -18.66
C GLU A 36 1.70 6.88 -17.75
N ALA A 37 2.29 5.80 -17.24
CA ALA A 37 1.64 4.85 -16.37
C ALA A 37 2.56 4.36 -15.24
N MET A 38 1.98 4.17 -14.04
CA MET A 38 2.62 3.52 -12.90
C MET A 38 2.14 2.07 -12.78
N THR A 39 3.01 1.12 -13.10
CA THR A 39 2.69 -0.32 -13.10
C THR A 39 3.16 -1.04 -11.84
N GLY A 40 4.12 -0.48 -11.12
CA GLY A 40 4.66 -1.01 -9.87
C GLY A 40 4.06 -0.37 -8.60
N PRO A 41 4.35 -0.95 -7.43
CA PRO A 41 3.90 -0.41 -6.14
C PRO A 41 4.70 0.81 -5.67
N ILE A 42 5.88 1.06 -6.26
CA ILE A 42 6.79 2.15 -5.88
C ILE A 42 7.26 2.86 -7.14
N ILE A 43 7.26 4.20 -7.14
CA ILE A 43 8.01 4.97 -8.12
C ILE A 43 9.27 5.54 -7.48
N GLY A 44 10.43 5.16 -8.02
CA GLY A 44 11.71 5.68 -7.57
C GLY A 44 11.92 7.10 -8.08
N LEU A 45 11.99 8.06 -7.17
CA LEU A 45 12.37 9.44 -7.49
C LEU A 45 13.68 9.79 -6.81
N HIS A 46 14.52 10.49 -7.55
CA HIS A 46 15.78 11.06 -7.07
C HIS A 46 15.71 12.58 -7.13
N TRP A 47 16.53 13.26 -6.33
CA TRP A 47 16.55 14.73 -6.26
C TRP A 47 16.60 15.42 -7.64
N PRO A 48 17.44 15.01 -8.60
CA PRO A 48 17.45 15.65 -9.92
C PRO A 48 16.09 15.56 -10.64
N ASN A 49 15.34 14.48 -10.44
CA ASN A 49 14.08 14.25 -11.15
C ASN A 49 13.03 15.32 -10.85
N ILE A 50 13.07 15.91 -9.65
CA ILE A 50 12.09 16.92 -9.20
C ILE A 50 12.64 18.35 -9.20
N LEU A 51 13.86 18.55 -9.73
CA LEU A 51 14.53 19.84 -9.77
C LEU A 51 14.75 20.28 -11.22
N HIS A 52 14.25 21.48 -11.52
CA HIS A 52 14.50 22.14 -12.78
C HIS A 52 15.91 22.77 -12.79
N PRO A 53 16.66 22.72 -13.92
CA PRO A 53 17.99 23.36 -14.00
C PRO A 53 17.97 24.87 -13.72
N ASP A 54 16.87 25.53 -14.07
CA ASP A 54 16.53 26.89 -13.64
C ASP A 54 15.63 26.81 -12.39
N PRO A 55 16.10 27.23 -11.20
CA PRO A 55 15.37 27.08 -9.94
C PRO A 55 14.01 27.78 -9.89
N GLU A 56 13.84 28.88 -10.63
CA GLU A 56 12.58 29.64 -10.67
C GLU A 56 11.42 28.84 -11.32
N ARG A 57 11.75 27.71 -11.97
CA ARG A 57 10.79 26.84 -12.65
C ARG A 57 10.61 25.48 -11.96
N ASN A 58 11.11 25.32 -10.73
CA ASN A 58 10.94 24.09 -9.96
C ASN A 58 9.46 23.73 -9.77
N ASP A 59 8.60 24.72 -9.56
CA ASP A 59 7.17 24.52 -9.35
C ASP A 59 6.51 23.83 -10.54
N GLU A 60 6.96 24.08 -11.78
CA GLU A 60 6.43 23.38 -12.97
C GLU A 60 6.64 21.85 -12.89
N VAL A 61 7.81 21.43 -12.41
CA VAL A 61 8.16 20.02 -12.26
C VAL A 61 7.41 19.41 -11.08
N VAL A 62 7.37 20.12 -9.94
CA VAL A 62 6.66 19.67 -8.74
C VAL A 62 5.17 19.52 -9.02
N ASP A 63 4.53 20.50 -9.65
CA ASP A 63 3.10 20.48 -9.96
C ASP A 63 2.73 19.35 -10.92
N ALA A 64 3.60 19.04 -11.88
CA ALA A 64 3.41 17.89 -12.77
C ALA A 64 3.39 16.56 -11.99
N TRP A 65 4.33 16.39 -11.05
CA TRP A 65 4.37 15.21 -10.18
C TRP A 65 3.20 15.13 -9.21
N VAL A 66 2.82 16.25 -8.57
CA VAL A 66 1.66 16.33 -7.68
C VAL A 66 0.39 15.94 -8.44
N THR A 67 0.17 16.53 -9.62
CA THR A 67 -0.98 16.23 -10.47
C THR A 67 -1.01 14.75 -10.88
N HIS A 68 0.13 14.20 -11.24
CA HIS A 68 0.24 12.79 -11.62
C HIS A 68 -0.10 11.87 -10.43
N LEU A 69 0.50 12.10 -9.26
CA LEU A 69 0.27 11.28 -8.08
C LEU A 69 -1.18 11.39 -7.60
N GLN A 70 -1.79 12.58 -7.62
CA GLN A 70 -3.21 12.75 -7.29
C GLN A 70 -4.11 11.91 -8.20
N ARG A 71 -3.81 11.85 -9.51
CA ARG A 71 -4.53 10.97 -10.46
C ARG A 71 -4.32 9.50 -10.13
N VAL A 72 -3.12 9.08 -9.74
CA VAL A 72 -2.87 7.69 -9.31
C VAL A 72 -3.64 7.38 -8.03
N GLY A 73 -3.67 8.30 -7.07
CA GLY A 73 -4.37 8.14 -5.80
C GLY A 73 -5.90 8.05 -5.93
N SER A 74 -6.48 8.61 -7.00
CA SER A 74 -7.93 8.52 -7.27
C SER A 74 -8.36 7.20 -7.89
N LEU A 75 -7.43 6.37 -8.41
CA LEU A 75 -7.76 5.05 -8.94
C LEU A 75 -8.27 4.12 -7.82
N HIS A 76 -9.23 3.25 -8.14
CA HIS A 76 -9.86 2.34 -7.17
C HIS A 76 -8.93 1.24 -6.66
N ASP A 77 -7.96 0.83 -7.49
CA ASP A 77 -6.99 -0.22 -7.20
C ASP A 77 -5.66 0.33 -6.66
N ARG A 78 -5.61 1.62 -6.31
CA ARG A 78 -4.43 2.29 -5.78
C ARG A 78 -4.77 3.10 -4.54
N TRP A 79 -3.76 3.21 -3.69
CA TRP A 79 -3.77 4.08 -2.53
C TRP A 79 -2.36 4.66 -2.37
N LEU A 80 -2.26 5.99 -2.24
CA LEU A 80 -1.00 6.63 -1.92
C LEU A 80 -0.76 6.49 -0.42
N ALA A 81 0.16 5.59 -0.06
CA ALA A 81 0.55 5.41 1.32
C ALA A 81 1.22 6.68 1.87
N PRO A 82 0.90 7.10 3.11
CA PRO A 82 1.45 8.32 3.71
C PRO A 82 2.92 8.15 4.13
N ASP A 83 3.37 6.92 4.33
CA ASP A 83 4.71 6.59 4.81
C ASP A 83 5.12 5.17 4.37
N THR A 84 6.41 4.86 4.54
CA THR A 84 6.99 3.56 4.15
C THR A 84 6.39 2.37 4.90
N PRO A 85 6.21 2.38 6.24
CA PRO A 85 5.53 1.29 6.94
C PRO A 85 4.14 0.98 6.39
N ARG A 86 3.33 2.01 6.10
CA ARG A 86 2.00 1.83 5.50
C ARG A 86 2.06 1.34 4.07
N ALA A 87 3.05 1.78 3.28
CA ALA A 87 3.28 1.24 1.94
C ALA A 87 3.58 -0.27 1.99
N TRP A 88 4.42 -0.70 2.93
CA TRP A 88 4.82 -2.10 3.09
C TRP A 88 3.68 -2.98 3.56
N SER A 89 2.97 -2.51 4.58
CA SER A 89 1.78 -3.20 5.05
C SER A 89 0.74 -3.30 3.93
N GLN A 90 0.43 -2.21 3.22
CA GLN A 90 -0.52 -2.26 2.09
C GLN A 90 -0.10 -3.25 1.00
N LEU A 91 1.18 -3.24 0.60
CA LEU A 91 1.68 -4.16 -0.43
C LEU A 91 1.57 -5.62 0.02
N ALA A 92 1.95 -5.92 1.26
CA ALA A 92 1.84 -7.27 1.80
C ALA A 92 0.37 -7.74 1.84
N HIS A 93 -0.57 -6.87 2.22
CA HIS A 93 -2.00 -7.21 2.15
C HIS A 93 -2.47 -7.40 0.71
N ALA A 94 -2.05 -6.56 -0.23
CA ALA A 94 -2.42 -6.67 -1.63
C ALA A 94 -1.95 -7.99 -2.28
N GLU A 95 -0.81 -8.53 -1.84
CA GLU A 95 -0.22 -9.75 -2.39
C GLU A 95 -0.60 -11.03 -1.61
N CYS A 96 -0.89 -10.91 -0.31
CA CYS A 96 -1.00 -12.06 0.59
C CYS A 96 -2.33 -12.14 1.37
N THR A 97 -3.28 -11.25 1.15
CA THR A 97 -4.60 -11.31 1.80
C THR A 97 -5.69 -11.64 0.80
N LEU A 98 -6.39 -12.75 1.04
CA LEU A 98 -7.56 -13.12 0.24
C LEU A 98 -8.79 -12.42 0.81
N VAL A 99 -9.52 -11.72 -0.05
CA VAL A 99 -10.77 -11.04 0.29
C VAL A 99 -11.94 -11.82 -0.30
N THR A 100 -12.95 -12.12 0.52
CA THR A 100 -14.18 -12.80 0.09
C THR A 100 -15.39 -12.01 0.52
N ASP A 101 -16.35 -11.81 -0.39
CA ASP A 101 -17.65 -11.24 -0.04
C ASP A 101 -18.56 -12.33 0.54
N THR A 102 -19.15 -12.04 1.70
CA THR A 102 -19.99 -12.98 2.44
C THR A 102 -21.27 -12.30 2.89
N ALA A 103 -22.26 -13.08 3.32
CA ALA A 103 -23.50 -12.52 3.89
C ALA A 103 -23.26 -11.57 5.10
N LYS A 104 -22.12 -11.72 5.79
CA LYS A 104 -21.71 -10.90 6.95
C LYS A 104 -20.85 -9.69 6.58
N GLY A 105 -20.54 -9.49 5.30
CA GLY A 105 -19.60 -8.50 4.80
C GLY A 105 -18.30 -9.11 4.29
N LEU A 106 -17.33 -8.25 3.97
CA LEU A 106 -16.02 -8.63 3.47
C LEU A 106 -15.22 -9.37 4.55
N ALA A 107 -14.83 -10.61 4.25
CA ALA A 107 -13.96 -11.42 5.08
C ALA A 107 -12.53 -11.42 4.51
N PHE A 108 -11.54 -11.51 5.41
CA PHE A 108 -10.13 -11.47 5.08
C PHE A 108 -9.46 -12.74 5.62
N ASP A 109 -8.76 -13.44 4.73
CA ASP A 109 -7.87 -14.54 5.09
C ASP A 109 -6.42 -14.04 5.02
N PHE A 110 -5.75 -14.06 6.17
CA PHE A 110 -4.39 -13.59 6.36
C PHE A 110 -3.36 -14.73 6.38
N GLY A 111 -3.74 -15.96 6.01
CA GLY A 111 -2.85 -17.13 6.11
C GLY A 111 -1.51 -16.95 5.41
N ALA A 112 -1.50 -16.50 4.16
CA ALA A 112 -0.25 -16.24 3.42
C ALA A 112 0.52 -15.04 3.99
N LEU A 113 -0.18 -14.04 4.55
CA LEU A 113 0.45 -12.89 5.22
C LEU A 113 1.16 -13.33 6.51
N ASP A 114 0.58 -14.26 7.27
CA ASP A 114 1.16 -14.80 8.50
C ASP A 114 2.45 -15.60 8.27
N GLU A 115 2.65 -16.10 7.06
CA GLU A 115 3.89 -16.78 6.64
C GLU A 115 5.02 -15.80 6.28
N LEU A 116 4.72 -14.51 6.08
CA LEU A 116 5.75 -13.49 5.89
C LEU A 116 6.48 -13.25 7.22
N ALA A 117 7.67 -13.85 7.35
CA ALA A 117 8.52 -13.74 8.53
C ALA A 117 9.22 -12.35 8.65
N THR A 118 8.44 -11.27 8.67
CA THR A 118 8.94 -9.88 8.76
C THR A 118 9.07 -9.41 10.20
N ALA A 119 10.06 -8.56 10.47
CA ALA A 119 10.21 -7.89 11.77
C ALA A 119 9.22 -6.72 11.96
N ALA A 120 8.77 -6.10 10.85
CA ALA A 120 7.81 -5.01 10.88
C ALA A 120 6.36 -5.53 11.03
N PRO A 121 5.49 -4.82 11.77
CA PRO A 121 4.08 -5.15 11.82
C PRO A 121 3.40 -4.84 10.47
N LEU A 122 2.70 -5.82 9.91
CA LEU A 122 1.93 -5.73 8.67
C LEU A 122 0.42 -5.77 8.97
N ASP A 123 0.00 -5.02 9.99
CA ASP A 123 -1.34 -5.10 10.56
C ASP A 123 -2.34 -4.12 9.94
N HIS A 124 -1.87 -3.11 9.21
CA HIS A 124 -2.69 -2.02 8.70
C HIS A 124 -2.85 -2.04 7.18
N PHE A 125 -4.05 -1.80 6.69
CA PHE A 125 -4.30 -1.75 5.25
C PHE A 125 -5.55 -0.94 4.94
N VAL A 126 -5.69 -0.56 3.68
CA VAL A 126 -6.80 0.19 3.13
C VAL A 126 -7.52 -0.66 2.11
N VAL A 127 -8.85 -0.64 2.18
CA VAL A 127 -9.73 -1.21 1.18
C VAL A 127 -10.58 -0.09 0.59
N LYS A 128 -10.67 -0.06 -0.74
CA LYS A 128 -11.63 0.76 -1.45
C LYS A 128 -12.81 -0.11 -1.90
N THR A 129 -14.04 0.31 -1.61
CA THR A 129 -15.25 -0.40 -2.08
C THR A 129 -16.15 0.56 -2.86
N MET A 130 -16.65 0.12 -4.01
CA MET A 130 -17.38 0.98 -4.96
C MET A 130 -18.89 1.00 -4.76
N ASP A 131 -19.43 0.13 -3.89
CA ASP A 131 -20.86 0.17 -3.56
C ASP A 131 -21.18 1.47 -2.80
N ARG A 132 -22.32 2.09 -3.09
CA ARG A 132 -22.79 3.26 -2.34
C ARG A 132 -23.18 2.87 -0.91
N GLN A 133 -23.58 1.62 -0.70
CA GLN A 133 -23.81 1.11 0.64
C GLN A 133 -22.50 1.05 1.42
N ARG A 134 -22.57 1.48 2.67
CA ARG A 134 -21.44 1.42 3.60
C ARG A 134 -20.95 -0.04 3.71
N PRO A 135 -19.66 -0.32 3.50
CA PRO A 135 -19.16 -1.68 3.54
C PRO A 135 -19.30 -2.27 4.93
N ARG A 136 -19.54 -3.58 4.98
CA ARG A 136 -19.52 -4.36 6.21
C ARG A 136 -18.30 -5.26 6.18
N PHE A 137 -17.69 -5.46 7.34
CA PHE A 137 -16.50 -6.30 7.48
C PHE A 137 -16.79 -7.42 8.47
N ALA A 138 -16.37 -8.63 8.11
CA ALA A 138 -16.45 -9.79 9.00
C ALA A 138 -15.50 -9.62 10.20
N ALA A 139 -15.61 -10.54 11.17
CA ALA A 139 -14.67 -10.59 12.28
C ALA A 139 -13.24 -10.82 11.79
N GLY A 140 -12.25 -10.31 12.54
CA GLY A 140 -10.83 -10.42 12.18
C GLY A 140 -10.18 -9.09 11.80
N VAL A 141 -10.98 -8.04 11.61
CA VAL A 141 -10.49 -6.67 11.41
C VAL A 141 -11.17 -5.67 12.34
N GLN A 142 -10.52 -4.54 12.53
CA GLN A 142 -11.05 -3.34 13.18
C GLN A 142 -11.04 -2.20 12.17
N VAL A 143 -12.16 -1.51 12.03
CA VAL A 143 -12.24 -0.25 11.28
C VAL A 143 -11.61 0.85 12.14
N LEU A 144 -10.57 1.49 11.61
CA LEU A 144 -9.90 2.62 12.25
C LEU A 144 -10.47 3.95 11.78
N ALA A 145 -10.68 4.07 10.48
CA ALA A 145 -11.26 5.25 9.84
C ALA A 145 -12.00 4.81 8.58
N GLU A 146 -13.03 5.56 8.22
CA GLU A 146 -13.83 5.29 7.03
C GLU A 146 -14.43 6.59 6.51
N SER A 147 -14.32 6.80 5.21
CA SER A 147 -14.87 7.98 4.53
C SER A 147 -15.34 7.62 3.14
N TRP A 148 -16.41 8.26 2.68
CA TRP A 148 -16.79 8.26 1.28
C TRP A 148 -15.96 9.31 0.53
N ASP A 149 -15.31 8.90 -0.56
CA ASP A 149 -14.63 9.80 -1.49
C ASP A 149 -15.56 10.09 -2.67
N ASP A 150 -16.12 11.29 -2.72
CA ASP A 150 -17.03 11.72 -3.80
C ASP A 150 -16.33 11.82 -5.16
N THR A 151 -15.02 12.09 -5.18
CA THR A 151 -14.26 12.21 -6.43
C THR A 151 -14.02 10.84 -7.05
N ALA A 152 -13.63 9.87 -6.21
CA ALA A 152 -13.42 8.50 -6.64
C ALA A 152 -14.72 7.69 -6.70
N GLY A 153 -15.79 8.10 -6.04
CA GLY A 153 -17.04 7.35 -5.94
C GLY A 153 -16.87 6.01 -5.20
N CYS A 154 -16.11 6.01 -4.10
CA CYS A 154 -15.85 4.80 -3.33
C CYS A 154 -15.74 5.10 -1.82
N TRP A 155 -16.02 4.10 -1.00
CA TRP A 155 -15.61 4.12 0.40
C TRP A 155 -14.12 3.81 0.49
N VAL A 156 -13.39 4.62 1.26
CA VAL A 156 -12.01 4.38 1.66
C VAL A 156 -12.02 3.99 3.13
N THR A 157 -11.76 2.72 3.42
CA THR A 157 -11.76 2.20 4.79
C THR A 157 -10.34 1.81 5.21
N GLN A 158 -9.85 2.41 6.29
CA GLN A 158 -8.62 2.03 6.95
C GLN A 158 -8.92 0.94 7.98
N LEU A 159 -8.26 -0.20 7.83
CA LEU A 159 -8.46 -1.40 8.62
C LEU A 159 -7.18 -1.75 9.37
N GLN A 160 -7.36 -2.35 10.54
CA GLN A 160 -6.32 -3.06 11.26
C GLN A 160 -6.73 -4.52 11.43
N ARG A 161 -5.87 -5.47 11.09
CA ARG A 161 -6.13 -6.88 11.38
C ARG A 161 -6.07 -7.13 12.88
N ARG A 162 -6.96 -7.97 13.39
CA ARG A 162 -6.91 -8.43 14.78
C ARG A 162 -6.00 -9.64 14.86
N HIS A 163 -4.91 -9.51 15.59
CA HIS A 163 -4.15 -10.69 16.00
C HIS A 163 -5.00 -11.49 16.98
N ALA A 164 -5.09 -12.81 16.80
CA ALA A 164 -5.65 -13.66 17.83
C ALA A 164 -4.86 -13.41 19.13
N LEU A 165 -5.56 -13.18 20.24
CA LEU A 165 -4.92 -13.17 21.55
C LEU A 165 -4.26 -14.55 21.73
N THR A 166 -2.95 -14.62 21.57
CA THR A 166 -2.19 -15.79 22.03
C THR A 166 -2.40 -15.88 23.53
N ALA A 167 -3.25 -16.79 23.97
CA ALA A 167 -3.38 -17.15 25.37
C ALA A 167 -2.06 -17.80 25.81
N SER A 168 -1.13 -16.98 26.28
CA SER A 168 0.11 -17.43 26.92
C SER A 168 0.34 -16.67 28.21
N ALA A 169 -0.22 -17.22 29.28
CA ALA A 169 0.44 -17.28 30.57
C ALA A 169 -0.02 -18.58 31.26
N LYS A 170 0.76 -19.65 31.10
CA LYS A 170 0.72 -20.74 32.09
C LYS A 170 1.20 -20.13 33.42
N PRO A 171 0.49 -20.30 34.54
CA PRO A 171 1.04 -19.92 35.83
C PRO A 171 2.23 -20.83 36.12
N GLY A 172 3.39 -20.22 36.35
CA GLY A 172 4.59 -20.91 36.83
C GLY A 172 4.27 -21.59 38.17
N ARG A 173 4.73 -22.84 38.30
CA ARG A 173 4.78 -23.57 39.56
C ARG A 173 5.91 -23.02 40.44
#